data_AF-A0A920AW54-F1
#
_entry.id   AF-A0A920AW54-F1
#
_cell.length_a   1.000
_cell.length_b   1.000
_cell.length_c   1.000
_cell.angle_alpha   90.00
_cell.angle_beta   90.00
_cell.angle_gamma   90.00
#
_symmetry.space_group_name_H-M   'P 1'
#
loop_
_entity.id
_entity.type
_entity.pdbx_description
1 polymer ?
#
loop_
_entity_poly.entity_id
_entity_poly.type
_entity_poly.pdbx_seq_one_letter_code
_entity_poly.pdbx_strand_id
1 'polypeptide(L)' 'MILDEIQTGIGRTGKLFGFENFDCIPDIIVYGKGLGGGIPIGAFTSSKN' A
#
# COMPACT_ATOMS: atom_id res chain seq x y z
N MET A 1 -9.02 2.07 -10.13
CA MET A 1 -9.12 1.28 -8.89
C MET A 1 -8.23 1.91 -7.81
N ILE A 2 -8.78 2.16 -6.62
CA ILE A 2 -8.05 2.69 -5.47
C ILE A 2 -8.03 1.61 -4.39
N LEU A 3 -6.86 1.28 -3.86
CA LEU A 3 -6.70 0.29 -2.79
C LEU A 3 -6.14 0.93 -1.51
N ASP A 4 -6.75 0.61 -0.37
CA ASP A 4 -6.24 0.96 0.95
C ASP A 4 -5.29 -0.15 1.43
N GLU A 5 -4.01 0.16 1.42
CA GLU A 5 -2.90 -0.70 1.84
C GLU A 5 -2.34 -0.29 3.20
N ILE A 6 -3.06 0.53 3.98
CA ILE A 6 -2.59 0.98 5.30
C ILE A 6 -2.37 -0.24 6.21
N GLN A 7 -3.23 -1.26 6.17
CA GLN A 7 -3.07 -2.47 6.97
C GLN A 7 -2.28 -3.58 6.28
N THR A 8 -2.55 -3.81 5.00
CA THR A 8 -2.06 -4.97 4.23
C THR A 8 -0.69 -4.74 3.59
N GLY A 9 -0.28 -3.48 3.44
CA GLY A 9 1.02 -3.10 2.92
C GLY A 9 2.16 -3.25 3.93
N ILE A 10 3.35 -2.83 3.51
CA ILE A 10 4.58 -2.86 4.29
C ILE A 10 4.85 -4.27 4.85
N GLY A 11 4.76 -5.27 3.99
CA GLY A 11 5.15 -6.64 4.34
C GLY A 11 4.11 -7.46 5.11
N ARG A 12 2.96 -6.90 5.51
CA ARG A 12 1.98 -7.59 6.39
C ARG A 12 1.50 -8.92 5.80
N THR A 13 1.38 -8.99 4.48
CA THR A 13 0.83 -10.16 3.77
C THR A 13 1.92 -11.06 3.16
N GLY A 14 3.20 -10.82 3.47
CA GLY A 14 4.33 -11.56 2.88
C GLY A 14 4.85 -11.00 1.55
N LYS A 15 4.18 -9.98 1.00
CA LYS A 15 4.66 -9.13 -0.10
C LYS A 15 4.70 -7.66 0.33
N LEU A 16 5.29 -6.78 -0.47
CA LEU A 16 5.44 -5.37 -0.09
C LEU A 16 4.08 -4.68 0.01
N PHE A 17 3.18 -4.96 -0.93
CA PHE A 17 1.79 -4.50 -0.92
C PHE A 17 0.81 -5.67 -1.03
N GLY A 18 -0.36 -5.56 -0.39
CA GLY A 18 -1.37 -6.61 -0.34
C GLY A 18 -1.90 -7.01 -1.72
N PHE A 19 -2.10 -6.04 -2.61
CA PHE A 19 -2.61 -6.25 -3.97
C PHE A 19 -1.70 -7.16 -4.80
N GLU A 20 -0.40 -7.26 -4.49
CA GLU A 20 0.55 -8.12 -5.21
C GLU A 20 0.20 -9.61 -5.07
N ASN A 21 -0.65 -10.00 -4.11
CA ASN A 21 -1.17 -11.36 -3.98
C ASN A 21 -2.32 -11.67 -4.95
N PHE A 22 -2.80 -10.66 -5.68
CA PHE A 22 -3.91 -10.76 -6.61
C PHE A 22 -3.46 -10.31 -8.00
N ASP A 23 -4.16 -10.78 -9.04
CA ASP A 23 -3.87 -10.38 -10.42
C ASP A 23 -4.58 -9.06 -10.74
N CYS A 24 -4.12 -7.97 -10.11
CA CYS A 24 -4.73 -6.65 -10.27
C CYS A 24 -3.68 -5.53 -10.23
N ILE A 25 -3.93 -4.46 -10.98
CA ILE A 25 -3.06 -3.27 -11.04
C ILE A 25 -3.90 -2.06 -10.61
N PRO A 26 -3.67 -1.51 -9.41
CA PRO A 26 -4.39 -0.32 -8.94
C PRO A 26 -3.88 0.95 -9.63
N ASP A 27 -4.78 1.93 -9.80
CA ASP A 27 -4.41 3.28 -10.23
C ASP A 27 -3.86 4.08 -9.05
N ILE A 28 -4.38 3.85 -7.84
CA ILE A 28 -3.93 4.53 -6.62
C ILE A 28 -3.82 3.52 -5.49
N ILE A 29 -2.76 3.65 -4.70
CA ILE A 29 -2.63 2.98 -3.40
C ILE A 29 -2.41 3.99 -2.29
N VAL A 30 -3.04 3.77 -1.13
CA VAL A 30 -2.83 4.56 0.09
C VAL A 30 -2.18 3.68 1.15
N TYR A 31 -1.12 4.12 1.80
CA TYR A 31 -0.35 3.30 2.74
C TYR A 31 0.27 4.13 3.87
N GLY A 32 0.60 3.47 4.98
CA GLY A 32 1.03 4.11 6.22
C GLY A 32 1.40 3.07 7.28
N LYS A 33 0.98 3.27 8.54
CA LYS A 33 1.23 2.37 9.69
C LYS A 33 2.70 1.92 9.77
N GLY A 34 2.99 0.71 9.28
CA GLY A 34 4.34 0.14 9.26
C GLY A 34 5.36 1.01 8.52
N LEU A 35 4.91 1.84 7.58
CA LEU A 35 5.74 2.78 6.83
C LEU A 35 6.54 3.72 7.75
N GLY A 36 5.91 4.16 8.84
CA GLY A 36 6.49 5.16 9.73
C GLY A 36 7.44 4.61 10.79
N GLY A 37 7.54 3.28 10.95
CA GLY A 37 8.42 2.67 11.96
C GLY A 37 8.20 3.17 13.40
N GLY A 38 6.97 3.60 13.74
CA GLY A 38 6.65 4.22 15.04
C GLY A 38 6.47 5.75 15.01
N ILE A 39 6.68 6.39 13.86
CA ILE A 39 6.43 7.83 13.61
C ILE A 39 5.17 7.98 12.75
N PRO A 40 4.34 9.04 12.95
CA PRO A 40 3.15 9.26 12.13
C PRO A 40 3.52 9.63 10.69
N ILE A 41 3.49 8.63 9.78
CA ILE A 41 3.74 8.80 8.35
C ILE A 41 2.62 8.12 7.55
N GLY A 42 2.09 8.84 6.56
CA GLY A 42 1.16 8.34 5.56
C GLY A 42 1.52 8.84 4.17
N ALA A 43 1.23 8.04 3.16
CA ALA A 43 1.51 8.35 1.77
C ALA A 43 0.44 7.75 0.84
N PHE A 44 0.36 8.29 -0.37
CA PHE A 44 -0.34 7.65 -1.47
C PHE A 44 0.51 7.74 -2.73
N THR A 45 0.35 6.77 -3.62
CA THR A 45 0.99 6.77 -4.95
C THR A 45 -0.09 6.57 -6.00
N SER A 46 0.01 7.28 -7.12
CA SER A 46 -0.86 7.17 -8.28
C SER A 46 -0.06 6.72 -9.50
N SER A 47 -0.68 5.96 -10.39
CA SER A 47 -0.15 5.70 -11.74
C SER A 47 0.05 7.03 -12.48
N LYS A 48 1.11 7.07 -13.30
CA LYS A 48 1.41 8.19 -14.20
C LYS A 48 0.67 7.88 -15.49
N ASN A 49 -0.42 8.61 -15.76
CA ASN A 49 -1.29 8.41 -16.93
C ASN A 49 -0.50 8.13 -18.23
#